data_AF-A0A4C2A0V9-F1
#
_entry.id   AF-A0A4C2A0V9-F1
#
_cell.length_a   1.000
_cell.length_b   1.000
_cell.length_c   1.000
_cell.angle_alpha   90.00
_cell.angle_beta   90.00
_cell.angle_gamma   90.00
#
_symmetry.space_group_name_H-M   'P 1'
#
loop_
_entity.id
_entity.type
_entity.pdbx_description
1 polymer ?
#
loop_
_entity_poly.entity_id
_entity_poly.type
_entity_poly.pdbx_seq_one_letter_code
_entity_poly.pdbx_strand_id
1 'polypeptide(L)'
;MAEAVCEEAEQLTKQQSECAIWHELRYGRITASKFYEAAHCKTNNGSLVQQIIGASKVHETSAMTRGKELEKDVIEVLEKELRVQITRPGMFLVPSHPIFCSIS
;
A
#
# COMPACT_ATOMS: atom_id res chain seq x y z
N MET A 1 4.48 6.27 17.34
CA MET A 1 4.50 4.79 17.30
C MET A 1 5.93 4.34 17.58
N ALA A 2 6.16 3.21 18.24
CA ALA A 2 7.52 2.71 18.40
C ALA A 2 7.99 2.06 17.09
N GLU A 3 9.29 2.18 16.77
CA GLU A 3 9.88 1.63 15.53
C GLU A 3 9.66 0.10 15.43
N ALA A 4 9.84 -0.61 16.54
CA ALA A 4 9.57 -2.05 16.63
C ALA A 4 8.14 -2.44 16.21
N VAL A 5 7.13 -1.58 16.48
CA VAL A 5 5.74 -1.83 16.08
C VAL A 5 5.56 -1.65 14.57
N CYS A 6 6.30 -0.72 13.96
CA CYS A 6 6.29 -0.54 12.52
C CYS A 6 6.98 -1.70 11.80
N GLU A 7 8.07 -2.23 12.36
CA GLU A 7 8.75 -3.42 11.85
C GLU A 7 7.85 -4.66 11.94
N GLU A 8 7.18 -4.87 13.07
CA GLU A 8 6.21 -5.96 13.24
C GLU A 8 5.06 -5.84 12.23
N ALA A 9 4.53 -4.63 12.03
CA ALA A 9 3.49 -4.38 11.03
C ALA A 9 3.95 -4.71 9.61
N GLU A 10 5.19 -4.39 9.24
CA GLU A 10 5.77 -4.78 7.94
C GLU A 10 5.81 -6.30 7.79
N GLN A 11 6.31 -7.02 8.80
CA GLN A 11 6.42 -8.48 8.75
C GLN A 11 5.06 -9.17 8.62
N LEU A 12 4.07 -8.73 9.40
CA LEU A 12 2.72 -9.31 9.40
C LEU A 12 1.95 -9.04 8.10
N THR A 13 2.37 -8.05 7.32
CA THR A 13 1.66 -7.62 6.12
C THR A 13 2.38 -7.92 4.80
N LYS A 14 3.40 -8.79 4.83
CA LYS A 14 4.13 -9.24 3.62
C LYS A 14 3.25 -9.90 2.56
N GLN A 15 2.15 -10.53 2.95
CA GLN A 15 1.15 -11.10 2.02
C GLN A 15 0.18 -10.05 1.45
N GLN A 16 0.39 -8.78 1.78
CA GLN A 16 -0.35 -7.63 1.27
C GLN A 16 -1.88 -7.85 1.33
N SER A 17 -2.56 -7.80 0.19
CA SER A 17 -4.03 -7.89 0.10
C SER A 17 -4.60 -9.23 0.58
N GLU A 18 -3.79 -10.29 0.69
CA GLU A 18 -4.21 -11.58 1.24
C GLU A 18 -4.24 -11.58 2.78
N CYS A 19 -3.63 -10.58 3.43
CA CYS A 19 -3.62 -10.42 4.88
C CYS A 19 -4.70 -9.45 5.35
N ALA A 20 -5.55 -9.88 6.30
CA ALA A 20 -6.60 -9.02 6.88
C ALA A 20 -6.02 -7.77 7.58
N ILE A 21 -4.91 -7.93 8.32
CA ILE A 21 -4.23 -6.85 9.03
C ILE A 21 -3.78 -5.76 8.05
N TRP A 22 -3.42 -6.10 6.82
CA TRP A 22 -3.04 -5.12 5.80
C TRP A 22 -4.21 -4.16 5.46
N HIS A 23 -5.44 -4.68 5.39
CA HIS A 23 -6.63 -3.85 5.15
C HIS A 23 -6.94 -2.97 6.36
N GLU A 24 -6.84 -3.51 7.58
CA GLU A 24 -7.05 -2.77 8.82
C GLU A 24 -6.04 -1.64 9.00
N LEU A 25 -4.77 -1.90 8.71
CA LEU A 25 -3.74 -0.88 8.84
C LEU A 25 -3.85 0.18 7.74
N ARG A 26 -4.48 -0.09 6.58
CA ARG A 26 -4.76 0.95 5.57
C ARG A 26 -5.97 1.80 5.91
N TYR A 27 -6.89 1.30 6.72
CA TYR A 27 -8.10 2.02 7.10
C TYR A 27 -7.75 3.36 7.77
N GLY A 28 -8.27 4.46 7.22
CA GLY A 28 -8.05 5.80 7.74
C GLY A 28 -6.65 6.36 7.51
N ARG A 29 -5.79 5.68 6.75
CA ARG A 29 -4.43 6.13 6.42
C ARG A 29 -4.30 6.56 4.95
N ILE A 30 -3.52 7.61 4.73
CA ILE A 30 -3.16 8.10 3.40
C ILE A 30 -2.04 7.22 2.87
N THR A 31 -2.38 6.38 1.89
CA THR A 31 -1.41 5.54 1.18
C THR A 31 -0.65 6.33 0.12
N ALA A 32 0.55 5.87 -0.26
CA ALA A 32 1.36 6.51 -1.30
C ALA A 32 0.58 6.80 -2.60
N SER A 33 -0.25 5.87 -3.07
CA SER A 33 -1.07 6.03 -4.29
C SER A 33 -2.18 7.08 -4.16
N LYS A 34 -2.51 7.52 -2.94
CA LYS A 34 -3.52 8.56 -2.64
C LYS A 34 -2.91 9.86 -2.14
N PHE A 35 -1.59 9.91 -1.94
CA PHE A 35 -0.91 11.08 -1.38
C PHE A 35 -1.09 12.33 -2.24
N TYR A 36 -0.91 12.20 -3.56
CA TYR A 36 -1.10 13.32 -4.49
C TYR A 36 -2.52 13.88 -4.43
N GLU A 37 -3.53 13.00 -4.46
CA GLU A 37 -4.94 13.39 -4.35
C GLU A 37 -5.20 14.08 -3.01
N ALA A 38 -4.68 13.54 -1.90
CA ALA A 38 -4.85 14.10 -0.56
C ALA A 38 -4.20 15.49 -0.42
N ALA A 39 -3.06 15.74 -1.07
CA ALA A 39 -2.39 17.03 -1.01
C ALA A 39 -3.10 18.14 -1.81
N HIS A 40 -3.89 17.79 -2.83
CA HIS A 40 -4.49 18.76 -3.77
C HIS A 40 -6.02 18.84 -3.69
N CYS A 41 -6.68 17.86 -3.10
CA CYS A 41 -8.13 17.85 -2.95
C CYS A 41 -8.58 18.96 -1.99
N LYS A 42 -9.42 19.87 -2.47
CA LYS A 42 -10.03 20.94 -1.67
C LYS A 42 -11.43 20.58 -1.18
N THR A 43 -11.97 19.47 -1.65
CA THR A 43 -13.33 19.03 -1.33
C THR A 43 -13.35 18.33 0.02
N ASN A 44 -13.93 19.00 1.01
CA ASN A 44 -14.20 18.40 2.31
C ASN A 44 -15.26 17.29 2.19
N ASN A 45 -15.11 16.20 2.97
CA ASN A 45 -16.08 15.10 3.05
C ASN A 45 -16.51 14.50 1.69
N GLY A 46 -15.59 14.50 0.71
CA GLY A 46 -15.83 13.95 -0.63
C GLY A 46 -15.50 12.46 -0.76
N SER A 47 -15.50 11.97 -2.01
CA SER A 47 -15.17 10.58 -2.35
C SER A 47 -13.78 10.14 -1.89
N LEU A 48 -12.80 11.05 -1.85
CA LEU A 48 -11.45 10.74 -1.36
C LEU A 48 -11.46 10.34 0.13
N VAL A 49 -12.24 11.04 0.96
CA VAL A 49 -12.39 10.68 2.38
C VAL A 49 -13.02 9.29 2.50
N GLN A 50 -14.09 9.03 1.72
CA GLN A 50 -14.75 7.72 1.67
C GLN A 50 -13.80 6.59 1.25
N GLN A 51 -12.88 6.86 0.31
CA GLN A 51 -11.84 5.91 -0.09
C GLN A 51 -10.82 5.64 1.02
N ILE A 52 -10.35 6.68 1.71
CA ILE A 52 -9.35 6.56 2.79
C ILE A 52 -9.93 5.78 3.98
N ILE A 53 -11.19 6.03 4.35
CA ILE A 53 -11.87 5.32 5.45
C ILE A 53 -12.49 3.99 4.99
N GLY A 54 -12.18 3.49 3.80
CA GLY A 54 -12.70 2.21 3.31
C GLY A 54 -14.22 2.12 3.12
N ALA A 55 -14.94 3.25 3.16
CA ALA A 55 -16.38 3.32 2.96
C ALA A 55 -16.78 3.21 1.48
N SER A 56 -15.82 3.30 0.55
CA SER A 56 -16.02 3.01 -0.87
C SER A 56 -15.18 1.81 -1.30
N LYS A 57 -15.78 0.86 -2.01
CA LYS A 57 -15.04 -0.22 -2.67
C LYS A 57 -14.16 0.35 -3.78
N VAL A 58 -12.89 -0.05 -3.80
CA VAL A 58 -12.02 0.18 -4.95
C VAL A 58 -12.42 -0.82 -6.02
N HIS A 59 -12.87 -0.33 -7.18
CA HIS A 59 -13.15 -1.19 -8.32
C HIS A 59 -11.85 -1.62 -8.98
N GLU A 60 -11.65 -2.93 -9.13
CA GLU A 60 -10.54 -3.44 -9.93
C GLU A 60 -10.75 -3.08 -11.39
N THR A 61 -9.80 -2.35 -11.95
CA THR A 61 -9.73 -2.06 -13.37
C THR A 61 -8.92 -3.12 -14.09
N SER A 62 -9.12 -3.26 -15.41
CA SER A 62 -8.30 -4.16 -16.24
C SER A 62 -6.79 -3.88 -16.14
N ALA A 63 -6.42 -2.60 -15.98
CA ALA A 63 -5.03 -2.20 -15.78
C ALA A 63 -4.46 -2.71 -14.45
N MET A 64 -5.26 -2.71 -13.37
CA MET A 64 -4.85 -3.26 -12.08
C MET A 64 -4.70 -4.77 -12.13
N THR A 65 -5.64 -5.49 -12.74
CA THR A 65 -5.58 -6.95 -12.90
C THR A 65 -4.35 -7.37 -13.69
N ARG A 66 -4.12 -6.74 -14.84
CA ARG A 66 -2.92 -6.96 -15.65
C ARG A 66 -1.63 -6.67 -14.88
N GLY A 67 -1.64 -5.62 -14.05
CA GLY A 67 -0.51 -5.28 -13.18
C GLY A 67 -0.18 -6.41 -12.22
N LYS A 68 -1.18 -6.95 -11.51
CA LYS A 68 -1.02 -8.08 -10.58
C LYS A 68 -0.50 -9.35 -11.26
N GLU A 69 -1.01 -9.65 -12.45
CA GLU A 69 -0.60 -10.83 -13.22
C GLU A 69 0.87 -10.75 -13.65
N LEU A 70 1.31 -9.59 -14.14
CA LEU A 70 2.66 -9.41 -14.70
C LEU A 70 3.72 -9.07 -13.65
N GLU A 71 3.34 -8.62 -12.45
CA GLU A 71 4.28 -8.16 -11.43
C GLU A 71 5.34 -9.21 -11.10
N LYS A 72 4.92 -10.48 -10.98
CA LYS A 72 5.83 -11.59 -10.69
C LYS A 72 6.84 -11.81 -11.82
N ASP A 73 6.37 -11.82 -13.07
CA ASP A 73 7.22 -12.02 -14.25
C ASP A 73 8.25 -10.88 -14.39
N VAL A 74 7.83 -9.65 -14.10
CA VAL A 74 8.71 -8.47 -14.14
C VAL A 74 9.79 -8.55 -13.07
N ILE A 75 9.44 -8.97 -11.84
CA ILE A 75 10.43 -9.17 -10.77
C ILE A 75 11.45 -10.23 -11.18
N GLU A 76 11.01 -11.38 -11.72
CA GLU A 76 11.91 -12.46 -12.15
C GLU A 76 12.89 -12.01 -13.25
N VAL A 77 12.45 -11.14 -14.15
CA VAL A 77 13.34 -10.53 -15.17
C VAL A 77 14.31 -9.55 -14.52
N LEU A 78 13.84 -8.67 -13.65
CA LEU A 78 14.67 -7.67 -12.97
C LEU A 78 15.76 -8.32 -12.10
N GLU A 79 15.44 -9.38 -11.36
CA GLU A 79 16.42 -10.10 -10.54
C GLU A 79 17.55 -10.68 -11.39
N LYS A 80 17.24 -11.20 -12.59
CA LYS A 80 18.22 -11.74 -13.53
C LYS A 80 19.10 -10.65 -14.14
N GLU A 81 18.49 -9.57 -14.60
CA GLU A 81 19.19 -8.46 -15.27
C GLU A 81 20.08 -7.68 -14.29
N LEU A 82 19.56 -7.39 -13.10
CA LEU A 82 20.28 -6.61 -12.08
C LEU A 82 21.19 -7.46 -11.19
N ARG A 83 21.04 -8.79 -11.23
CA ARG A 83 21.77 -9.75 -10.36
C ARG A 83 21.58 -9.44 -8.88
N VAL A 84 20.36 -9.07 -8.50
CA VAL A 84 19.95 -8.79 -7.12
C VAL A 84 18.76 -9.66 -6.76
N GLN A 85 18.53 -9.86 -5.46
CA GLN A 85 17.30 -10.47 -4.96
C GLN A 85 16.33 -9.37 -4.56
N ILE A 86 15.10 -9.45 -5.03
CA ILE A 86 14.03 -8.51 -4.72
C ILE A 86 13.06 -9.21 -3.78
N THR A 87 13.08 -8.80 -2.51
CA THR A 87 12.14 -9.30 -1.51
C THR A 87 10.82 -8.56 -1.61
N ARG A 88 9.70 -9.24 -1.40
CA ARG A 88 8.38 -8.62 -1.26
C ARG A 88 8.24 -8.07 0.18
N PRO A 89 8.21 -6.73 0.37
CA PRO A 89 7.98 -6.17 1.68
C PRO A 89 6.49 -6.12 2.01
N GLY A 90 6.18 -5.99 3.30
CA GLY A 90 4.88 -5.58 3.76
C GLY A 90 4.70 -4.07 3.74
N MET A 91 3.81 -3.58 4.58
CA MET A 91 3.48 -2.17 4.66
C MET A 91 4.42 -1.41 5.59
N PHE A 92 4.96 -0.31 5.10
CA PHE A 92 5.76 0.63 5.87
C PHE A 92 4.86 1.70 6.50
N LEU A 93 5.00 1.85 7.82
CA LEU A 93 4.36 2.90 8.61
C LEU A 93 5.39 3.95 9.02
N VAL A 94 4.98 5.22 9.07
CA VAL A 94 5.85 6.32 9.52
C VAL A 94 5.60 6.60 11.00
N PRO A 95 6.53 6.32 11.93
CA PRO A 95 6.28 6.43 13.36
C PRO A 95 5.88 7.82 13.83
N SER A 96 6.46 8.86 13.21
CA SER A 96 6.21 10.28 13.52
C SER A 96 4.94 10.81 12.86
N HIS A 97 4.46 10.17 11.80
CA HIS A 97 3.28 10.56 11.04
C HIS A 97 2.43 9.33 10.72
N PRO A 98 1.75 8.75 11.73
CA PRO A 98 1.05 7.47 11.60
C PRO A 98 -0.16 7.51 10.65
N ILE A 99 -0.50 8.70 10.15
CA ILE A 99 -1.50 8.91 9.10
C ILE A 99 -1.00 8.44 7.72
N PHE A 100 0.31 8.38 7.49
CA PHE A 100 0.87 7.94 6.22
C PHE A 100 1.30 6.47 6.26
N CYS A 101 1.08 5.78 5.16
CA CYS A 101 1.66 4.46 4.91
C CYS A 101 2.08 4.30 3.45
N SER A 102 3.04 3.41 3.23
CA SER A 102 3.48 3.03 1.88
C SER A 102 3.60 1.53 1.77
N ILE A 103 3.36 1.02 0.58
CA ILE A 103 3.57 -0.37 0.21
C ILE A 103 4.47 -0.32 -1.02
N SER A 104 5.50 -1.18 -1.03
CA SER A 104 6.34 -1.37 -2.20
C SER A 104 5.93 -2.59 -2.98
#